data_AF-A0A924TF22-F1
#
_entry.id   AF-A0A924TF22-F1
#
_cell.length_a   1.000
_cell.length_b   1.000
_cell.length_c   1.000
_cell.angle_alpha   90.00
_cell.angle_beta   90.00
_cell.angle_gamma   90.00
#
_symmetry.space_group_name_H-M   'P 1'
#
loop_
_entity.id
_entity.type
_entity.pdbx_description
1 polymer ?
#
loop_
_entity_poly.entity_id
_entity_poly.type
_entity_poly.pdbx_seq_one_letter_code
_entity_poly.pdbx_strand_id
1 'polypeptide(L)'
;MAQVDTFFLAKKKGLLGKLGRSISMGLPTDTIGATVNNVDPFLVYKEKKINSIKITNITFGGSINDTSKIKKSFFLRVADNLHVVTKERIIRNNLFFKKGDSFSPNLVADNERFLRDQSYIQDARIIVKPTDSDTSAIDITVVYKDVFSISGTGSFSPTNAFLEVKDDNAMGQGQRIISQQYYDLDRGEHYGFGAEYTKRNIKGSFVDFTAGYSNIAPAFNSGRREETAVYSRLDLPLVSPYYLWTGALEASVHFTTNRYITDSLFSSDFNYRYTLYDAWAGYNITYRTSDNEAIIRKVKQFIALRTVQRNFTNQPNLYKNRYNAQYADLTSVLAAYTIFK
;
A
#
# COMPACT_ATOMS: atom_id res chain seq x y z
N MET A 1 10.89 -2.04 21.66
CA MET A 1 9.60 -2.57 21.21
C MET A 1 8.58 -1.46 21.29
N ALA A 2 8.24 -0.83 20.16
CA ALA A 2 7.17 0.16 20.14
C ALA A 2 5.83 -0.60 20.12
N GLN A 3 5.05 -0.43 21.19
CA GLN A 3 3.68 -0.92 21.26
C GLN A 3 2.88 -0.15 20.21
N VAL A 4 2.51 -0.82 19.10
CA VAL A 4 1.64 -0.21 18.08
C VAL A 4 0.27 -0.06 18.72
N ASP A 5 -0.12 1.19 18.96
CA ASP A 5 -1.36 1.55 19.62
C ASP A 5 -2.56 0.95 18.89
N THR A 6 -3.19 -0.03 19.51
CA THR A 6 -4.53 -0.47 19.12
C THR A 6 -5.45 0.74 19.18
N PHE A 7 -6.00 1.16 18.04
CA PHE A 7 -6.88 2.33 17.91
C PHE A 7 -7.85 2.41 19.09
N PHE A 8 -7.67 3.40 19.97
CA PHE A 8 -8.29 3.43 21.31
C PHE A 8 -9.82 3.35 21.28
N LEU A 9 -10.44 3.79 20.17
CA LEU A 9 -11.89 3.70 19.96
C LEU A 9 -12.36 2.25 19.74
N ALA A 10 -11.52 1.34 19.21
CA ALA A 10 -11.88 -0.07 18.99
C ALA A 10 -12.16 -0.83 20.30
N LYS A 11 -11.58 -0.35 21.42
CA LYS A 11 -11.76 -0.89 22.78
C LYS A 11 -13.03 -0.37 23.49
N LYS A 12 -13.69 0.66 22.95
CA LYS A 12 -14.92 1.21 23.57
C LYS A 12 -16.12 0.27 23.34
N LYS A 13 -17.09 0.29 24.26
CA LYS A 13 -18.39 -0.39 24.09
C LYS A 13 -19.34 0.47 23.24
N GLY A 14 -20.34 -0.15 22.63
CA GLY A 14 -21.36 0.56 21.84
C GLY A 14 -20.89 1.04 20.46
N LEU A 15 -21.47 2.14 19.98
CA LEU A 15 -21.36 2.67 18.63
C LEU A 15 -19.92 2.97 18.19
N LEU A 16 -19.19 3.70 19.03
CA LEU A 16 -17.79 4.09 18.80
C LEU A 16 -16.87 2.87 18.76
N GLY A 17 -17.19 1.85 19.55
CA GLY A 17 -16.52 0.55 19.52
C GLY A 17 -16.67 -0.20 18.21
N LYS A 18 -17.91 -0.28 17.70
CA LYS A 18 -18.20 -0.94 16.42
C LYS A 18 -17.49 -0.23 15.27
N LEU A 19 -17.48 1.10 15.26
CA LEU A 19 -16.76 1.90 14.27
C LEU A 19 -15.24 1.73 14.40
N GLY A 20 -14.70 1.77 15.62
CA GLY A 20 -13.27 1.53 15.86
C GLY A 20 -12.82 0.16 15.35
N ARG A 21 -13.65 -0.87 15.51
CA ARG A 21 -13.37 -2.23 15.00
C ARG A 21 -13.52 -2.38 13.47
N SER A 22 -14.29 -1.51 12.81
CA SER A 22 -14.48 -1.56 11.36
C SER A 22 -13.39 -0.83 10.58
N ILE A 23 -12.70 0.11 11.23
CA ILE A 23 -11.53 0.82 10.67
C ILE A 23 -10.20 0.26 11.16
N SER A 24 -10.19 -0.57 12.21
CA SER A 24 -8.98 -1.25 12.66
C SER A 24 -8.71 -2.49 11.82
N MET A 25 -7.51 -2.56 11.25
CA MET A 25 -6.91 -3.85 10.90
C MET A 25 -6.59 -4.56 12.21
N GLY A 26 -7.22 -5.72 12.44
CA GLY A 26 -6.86 -6.54 13.58
C GLY A 26 -5.43 -7.04 13.37
N LEU A 27 -4.61 -7.06 14.43
CA LEU A 27 -3.46 -7.96 14.43
C LEU A 27 -3.98 -9.38 14.15
N PRO A 28 -3.24 -10.24 13.43
CA PRO A 28 -3.57 -11.66 13.40
C PRO A 28 -3.74 -12.10 14.85
N THR A 29 -4.95 -12.51 15.21
CA THR A 29 -5.18 -13.11 16.53
C THR A 29 -4.48 -14.45 16.48
N ASP A 30 -3.19 -14.48 16.84
CA ASP A 30 -2.53 -15.71 17.26
C ASP A 30 -3.24 -16.12 18.55
N THR A 31 -4.33 -16.86 18.37
CA THR A 31 -4.98 -17.59 19.45
C THR A 31 -3.87 -18.34 20.18
N ILE A 32 -3.78 -18.17 21.51
CA ILE A 32 -2.83 -18.90 22.36
C ILE A 32 -3.23 -20.37 22.34
N GLY A 33 -2.80 -21.05 21.30
CA GLY A 33 -2.89 -22.46 20.97
C GLY A 33 -1.69 -22.69 20.06
N ALA A 34 -1.04 -23.86 20.17
CA ALA A 34 0.24 -24.17 19.55
C ALA A 34 0.42 -23.50 18.18
N THR A 35 1.57 -22.86 17.94
CA THR A 35 1.91 -22.19 16.68
C THR A 35 1.81 -23.20 15.53
N VAL A 36 0.64 -23.32 14.91
CA VAL A 36 0.42 -24.18 13.75
C VAL A 36 1.06 -23.46 12.57
N ASN A 37 1.94 -24.13 11.84
CA ASN A 37 2.48 -23.56 10.63
C ASN A 37 1.32 -23.34 9.64
N ASN A 38 1.17 -22.12 9.11
CA ASN A 38 0.08 -21.75 8.20
C ASN A 38 0.00 -22.64 6.94
N VAL A 39 1.05 -23.42 6.65
CA VAL A 39 1.11 -24.39 5.55
C VAL A 39 0.46 -25.73 5.90
N ASP A 40 0.52 -26.17 7.16
CA ASP A 40 0.15 -27.54 7.58
C ASP A 40 -1.28 -27.93 7.14
N PRO A 41 -2.31 -27.07 7.26
CA PRO A 41 -3.68 -27.40 6.82
C PRO A 41 -3.78 -27.69 5.31
N PHE A 42 -2.83 -27.22 4.51
CA PHE A 42 -2.85 -27.33 3.06
C PHE A 42 -2.05 -28.52 2.53
N LEU A 43 -1.18 -29.12 3.34
CA LEU A 43 -0.29 -30.22 2.90
C LEU A 43 -1.05 -31.42 2.31
N VAL A 44 -2.24 -31.71 2.83
CA VAL A 44 -3.10 -32.82 2.36
C VAL A 44 -3.61 -32.67 0.92
N TYR A 45 -3.52 -31.47 0.35
CA TYR A 45 -3.98 -31.15 -1.00
C TYR A 45 -2.83 -30.98 -2.00
N LYS A 46 -1.59 -31.23 -1.58
CA LYS A 46 -0.40 -31.06 -2.40
C LYS A 46 -0.55 -31.75 -3.76
N GLU A 47 -0.13 -31.04 -4.81
CA GLU A 47 -0.09 -31.49 -6.22
C GLU A 47 -1.44 -31.79 -6.88
N LYS A 48 -2.55 -31.73 -6.13
CA LYS A 48 -3.90 -31.80 -6.70
C LYS A 48 -4.17 -30.66 -7.68
N LYS A 49 -5.08 -30.87 -8.62
CA LYS A 49 -5.44 -29.85 -9.62
C LYS A 49 -6.54 -28.93 -9.11
N ILE A 50 -6.36 -27.62 -9.30
CA ILE A 50 -7.36 -26.62 -8.94
C ILE A 50 -8.49 -26.65 -9.97
N ASN A 51 -9.65 -27.19 -9.60
CA ASN A 51 -10.83 -27.31 -10.46
C ASN A 51 -11.64 -26.01 -10.51
N SER A 52 -11.88 -25.37 -9.37
CA SER A 52 -12.61 -24.12 -9.29
C SER A 52 -12.09 -23.19 -8.18
N ILE A 53 -12.33 -21.89 -8.38
CA ILE A 53 -12.01 -20.84 -7.41
C ILE A 53 -13.24 -19.94 -7.25
N LYS A 54 -13.92 -20.09 -6.11
CA LYS A 54 -15.04 -19.26 -5.67
C LYS A 54 -14.53 -18.18 -4.73
N ILE A 55 -15.01 -16.95 -4.89
CA ILE A 55 -14.67 -15.83 -4.02
C ILE A 55 -15.95 -15.38 -3.33
N THR A 56 -15.91 -15.14 -2.02
CA THR A 56 -17.09 -14.80 -1.22
C THR A 56 -16.74 -13.73 -0.19
N ASN A 57 -17.51 -12.65 -0.18
CA ASN A 57 -17.39 -11.58 0.81
C ASN A 57 -18.27 -11.90 2.03
N ILE A 58 -17.74 -11.67 3.23
CA ILE A 58 -18.54 -11.63 4.45
C ILE A 58 -19.02 -10.19 4.66
N THR A 59 -20.33 -9.98 4.65
CA THR A 59 -20.95 -8.65 4.70
C THR A 59 -20.61 -7.84 5.95
N PHE A 60 -20.52 -6.52 5.76
CA PHE A 60 -20.33 -5.50 6.79
C PHE A 60 -21.38 -5.62 7.92
N GLY A 61 -20.94 -5.67 9.18
CA GLY A 61 -21.81 -5.70 10.35
C GLY A 61 -22.41 -7.06 10.74
N GLY A 62 -22.11 -8.13 10.00
CA GLY A 62 -22.42 -9.49 10.43
C GLY A 62 -21.52 -9.93 11.58
N SER A 63 -22.06 -9.94 12.81
CA SER A 63 -21.59 -10.87 13.82
C SER A 63 -22.21 -12.22 13.49
N ILE A 64 -21.43 -13.31 13.51
CA ILE A 64 -21.99 -14.67 13.46
C ILE A 64 -22.98 -14.90 14.64
N ASN A 65 -22.94 -14.05 15.68
CA ASN A 65 -23.63 -14.24 16.96
C ASN A 65 -24.53 -13.08 17.45
N ASP A 66 -24.88 -12.06 16.66
CA ASP A 66 -25.70 -10.93 17.17
C ASP A 66 -26.75 -10.43 16.15
N THR A 67 -28.02 -10.68 16.43
CA THR A 67 -29.22 -10.35 15.61
C THR A 67 -29.99 -9.12 16.12
N SER A 68 -29.45 -8.36 17.07
CA SER A 68 -30.19 -7.23 17.66
C SER A 68 -30.36 -6.03 16.70
N LYS A 69 -31.62 -5.68 16.39
CA LYS A 69 -31.99 -4.48 15.61
C LYS A 69 -31.73 -3.20 16.43
N ILE A 70 -30.53 -2.65 16.33
CA ILE A 70 -30.19 -1.36 16.95
C ILE A 70 -30.58 -0.22 15.99
N LYS A 71 -31.25 0.83 16.50
CA LYS A 71 -31.48 2.09 15.77
C LYS A 71 -30.13 2.61 15.22
N LYS A 72 -29.96 2.62 13.90
CA LYS A 72 -28.74 3.13 13.25
C LYS A 72 -28.65 4.64 13.43
N SER A 73 -27.62 5.11 14.12
CA SER A 73 -27.26 6.54 14.21
C SER A 73 -27.02 7.14 12.83
N PHE A 74 -27.19 8.46 12.66
CA PHE A 74 -26.88 9.18 11.42
C PHE A 74 -25.48 8.81 10.89
N PHE A 75 -24.49 8.75 11.78
CA PHE A 75 -23.11 8.38 11.43
C PHE A 75 -22.97 6.94 10.92
N LEU A 76 -23.74 5.98 11.46
CA LEU A 76 -23.74 4.60 10.94
C LEU A 76 -24.42 4.50 9.59
N ARG A 77 -25.48 5.28 9.36
CA ARG A 77 -26.16 5.31 8.05
C ARG A 77 -25.24 5.88 6.98
N VAL A 78 -24.47 6.92 7.31
CA VAL A 78 -23.43 7.47 6.43
C VAL A 78 -22.31 6.44 6.22
N ALA A 79 -21.82 5.79 7.26
CA ALA A 79 -20.79 4.76 7.14
C ALA A 79 -21.24 3.54 6.30
N ASP A 80 -22.45 3.04 6.51
CA ASP A 80 -23.03 1.95 5.71
C ASP A 80 -23.21 2.35 4.23
N ASN A 81 -23.59 3.61 3.97
CA ASN A 81 -23.75 4.12 2.60
C ASN A 81 -22.42 4.39 1.90
N LEU A 82 -21.37 4.72 2.66
CA LEU A 82 -20.03 4.98 2.13
C LEU A 82 -19.15 3.73 2.08
N HIS A 83 -19.55 2.64 2.76
CA HIS A 83 -18.80 1.39 2.70
C HIS A 83 -18.89 0.78 1.31
N VAL A 84 -17.75 0.65 0.65
CA VAL A 84 -17.66 0.04 -0.67
C VAL A 84 -17.11 -1.37 -0.56
N VAL A 85 -17.90 -2.33 -1.03
CA VAL A 85 -17.49 -3.74 -1.11
C VAL A 85 -16.50 -3.91 -2.26
N THR A 86 -15.41 -4.63 -1.99
CA THR A 86 -14.41 -4.92 -3.02
C THR A 86 -15.00 -5.81 -4.12
N LYS A 87 -14.72 -5.51 -5.39
CA LYS A 87 -15.20 -6.33 -6.50
C LYS A 87 -14.46 -7.67 -6.52
N GLU A 88 -15.18 -8.75 -6.81
CA GLU A 88 -14.62 -10.12 -6.86
C GLU A 88 -13.37 -10.23 -7.76
N ARG A 89 -13.40 -9.55 -8.91
CA ARG A 89 -12.27 -9.50 -9.85
C ARG A 89 -10.98 -8.94 -9.21
N ILE A 90 -11.08 -8.02 -8.26
CA ILE A 90 -9.92 -7.45 -7.57
C ILE A 90 -9.29 -8.50 -6.67
N ILE A 91 -10.09 -9.22 -5.89
CA ILE A 91 -9.62 -10.35 -5.08
C ILE A 91 -9.00 -11.41 -5.97
N ARG A 92 -9.65 -11.75 -7.09
CA ARG A 92 -9.15 -12.73 -8.07
C ARG A 92 -7.80 -12.33 -8.66
N ASN A 93 -7.60 -11.05 -8.98
CA ASN A 93 -6.34 -10.53 -9.50
C ASN A 93 -5.20 -10.60 -8.48
N ASN A 94 -5.51 -10.62 -7.18
CA ASN A 94 -4.52 -10.76 -6.10
C ASN A 94 -4.21 -12.23 -5.76
N LEU A 95 -4.76 -13.20 -6.50
CA LEU A 95 -4.41 -14.61 -6.31
C LEU A 95 -3.11 -14.97 -7.04
N PHE A 96 -2.27 -15.78 -6.39
CA PHE A 96 -1.01 -16.28 -6.95
C PHE A 96 -1.19 -17.52 -7.84
N PHE A 97 -2.42 -18.04 -7.91
CA PHE A 97 -2.79 -19.25 -8.63
C PHE A 97 -4.11 -19.03 -9.38
N LYS A 98 -4.33 -19.84 -10.41
CA LYS A 98 -5.55 -19.87 -11.22
C LYS A 98 -6.10 -21.28 -11.36
N LYS A 99 -7.32 -21.38 -11.89
CA LYS A 99 -7.92 -22.67 -12.26
C LYS A 99 -6.98 -23.42 -13.21
N GLY A 100 -6.78 -24.71 -12.95
CA GLY A 100 -5.94 -25.63 -13.72
C GLY A 100 -4.50 -25.75 -13.20
N ASP A 101 -4.04 -24.83 -12.35
CA ASP A 101 -2.71 -24.93 -11.75
C ASP A 101 -2.62 -26.13 -10.79
N SER A 102 -1.40 -26.64 -10.59
CA SER A 102 -1.13 -27.61 -9.52
C SER A 102 -1.07 -26.90 -8.17
N PHE A 103 -1.72 -27.49 -7.17
CA PHE A 103 -1.83 -26.90 -5.85
C PHE A 103 -0.49 -26.90 -5.10
N SER A 104 -0.07 -25.72 -4.67
CA SER A 104 1.11 -25.52 -3.83
C SER A 104 0.68 -25.00 -2.45
N PRO A 105 0.82 -25.81 -1.38
CA PRO A 105 0.49 -25.40 -0.01
C PRO A 105 1.16 -24.09 0.41
N ASN A 106 2.44 -23.93 0.05
CA ASN A 106 3.25 -22.77 0.40
C ASN A 106 2.74 -21.50 -0.29
N LEU A 107 2.45 -21.60 -1.59
CA LEU A 107 1.94 -20.48 -2.39
C LEU A 107 0.60 -19.98 -1.84
N VAL A 108 -0.28 -20.91 -1.43
CA VAL A 108 -1.61 -20.60 -0.92
C VAL A 108 -1.55 -19.97 0.46
N ALA A 109 -0.72 -20.50 1.37
CA ALA A 109 -0.51 -19.91 2.69
C ALA A 109 0.05 -18.47 2.60
N ASP A 110 1.03 -18.25 1.72
CA ASP A 110 1.57 -16.92 1.44
C ASP A 110 0.53 -16.00 0.80
N ASN A 111 -0.30 -16.53 -0.11
CA ASN A 111 -1.33 -15.74 -0.75
C ASN A 111 -2.41 -15.31 0.25
N GLU A 112 -2.80 -16.17 1.19
CA GLU A 112 -3.74 -15.82 2.26
C GLU A 112 -3.20 -14.65 3.09
N ARG A 113 -1.91 -14.68 3.44
CA ARG A 113 -1.23 -13.55 4.10
C ARG A 113 -1.24 -12.31 3.21
N PHE A 114 -0.86 -12.42 1.94
CA PHE A 114 -0.82 -11.30 1.00
C PHE A 114 -2.19 -10.62 0.83
N LEU A 115 -3.28 -11.39 0.82
CA LEU A 115 -4.64 -10.86 0.78
C LEU A 115 -4.98 -10.05 2.04
N ARG A 116 -4.51 -10.47 3.22
CA ARG A 116 -4.66 -9.72 4.48
C ARG A 116 -3.81 -8.46 4.55
N ASP A 117 -2.68 -8.43 3.85
CA ASP A 117 -1.79 -7.26 3.81
C ASP A 117 -2.35 -6.14 2.91
N GLN A 118 -3.44 -6.38 2.18
CA GLN A 118 -4.11 -5.35 1.38
C GLN A 118 -4.84 -4.34 2.29
N SER A 119 -4.61 -3.04 2.07
CA SER A 119 -5.16 -1.98 2.94
C SER A 119 -6.68 -1.90 3.00
N TYR A 120 -7.39 -2.54 2.05
CA TYR A 120 -8.84 -2.59 1.98
C TYR A 120 -9.45 -3.91 2.52
N ILE A 121 -8.62 -4.85 2.99
CA ILE A 121 -9.05 -6.15 3.49
C ILE A 121 -8.77 -6.25 5.00
N GLN A 122 -9.80 -6.61 5.77
CA GLN A 122 -9.69 -6.81 7.21
C GLN A 122 -9.18 -8.20 7.56
N ASP A 123 -9.74 -9.22 6.88
CA ASP A 123 -9.32 -10.61 7.02
C ASP A 123 -9.61 -11.35 5.70
N ALA A 124 -8.83 -12.39 5.45
CA ALA A 124 -9.00 -13.29 4.31
C ALA A 124 -8.61 -14.72 4.73
N ARG A 125 -9.35 -15.69 4.22
CA ARG A 125 -9.15 -17.12 4.43
C ARG A 125 -9.28 -17.87 3.12
N ILE A 126 -8.42 -18.86 2.91
CA ILE A 126 -8.51 -19.76 1.77
C ILE A 126 -8.94 -21.14 2.29
N ILE A 127 -10.13 -21.57 1.91
CA ILE A 127 -10.70 -22.87 2.27
C ILE A 127 -10.54 -23.80 1.07
N VAL A 128 -9.94 -24.95 1.29
CA VAL A 128 -9.71 -25.96 0.24
C VAL A 128 -10.50 -27.21 0.59
N LYS A 129 -11.19 -27.78 -0.41
CA LYS A 129 -11.91 -29.06 -0.28
C LYS A 129 -11.65 -29.93 -1.51
N PRO A 130 -11.61 -31.26 -1.38
CA PRO A 130 -11.68 -32.15 -2.54
C PRO A 130 -12.97 -31.88 -3.32
N THR A 131 -12.94 -32.06 -4.62
CA THR A 131 -14.15 -31.99 -5.44
C THR A 131 -15.02 -33.23 -5.19
N ASP A 132 -16.35 -33.06 -5.15
CA ASP A 132 -17.29 -34.17 -4.89
C ASP A 132 -17.19 -35.30 -5.92
N SER A 133 -16.77 -34.99 -7.16
CA SER A 133 -16.64 -35.94 -8.27
C SER A 133 -15.25 -36.56 -8.45
N ASP A 134 -14.19 -35.93 -7.93
CA ASP A 134 -12.81 -36.33 -8.19
C ASP A 134 -11.88 -35.94 -7.03
N THR A 135 -11.32 -36.94 -6.36
CA THR A 135 -10.43 -36.73 -5.20
C THR A 135 -9.03 -36.23 -5.59
N SER A 136 -8.66 -36.30 -6.87
CA SER A 136 -7.43 -35.73 -7.43
C SER A 136 -7.56 -34.23 -7.76
N ALA A 137 -8.79 -33.72 -7.75
CA ALA A 137 -9.13 -32.33 -7.94
C ALA A 137 -9.58 -31.66 -6.63
N ILE A 138 -9.43 -30.35 -6.57
CA ILE A 138 -9.83 -29.53 -5.42
C ILE A 138 -10.59 -28.29 -5.85
N ASP A 139 -11.52 -27.87 -4.99
CA ASP A 139 -12.23 -26.62 -5.09
C ASP A 139 -11.76 -25.66 -3.99
N ILE A 140 -11.46 -24.43 -4.40
CA ILE A 140 -10.96 -23.38 -3.52
C ILE A 140 -12.06 -22.35 -3.30
N THR A 141 -12.31 -22.01 -2.04
CA THR A 141 -13.16 -20.88 -1.64
C THR A 141 -12.33 -19.83 -0.91
N VAL A 142 -12.20 -18.66 -1.51
CA VAL A 142 -11.58 -17.49 -0.89
C VAL A 142 -12.66 -16.68 -0.19
N VAL A 143 -12.57 -16.61 1.13
CA VAL A 143 -13.49 -15.84 1.97
C VAL A 143 -12.76 -14.60 2.46
N TYR A 144 -13.33 -13.43 2.27
CA TYR A 144 -12.71 -12.17 2.71
C TYR A 144 -13.72 -11.23 3.35
N LYS A 145 -13.19 -10.29 4.14
CA LYS A 145 -13.96 -9.24 4.80
C LYS A 145 -13.29 -7.90 4.54
N ASP A 146 -14.04 -6.92 4.05
CA ASP A 146 -13.52 -5.58 3.76
C ASP A 146 -13.39 -4.74 5.05
N VAL A 147 -12.44 -3.79 5.06
CA VAL A 147 -12.45 -2.68 6.03
C VAL A 147 -13.26 -1.50 5.49
N PHE A 148 -13.62 -0.56 6.36
CA PHE A 148 -14.08 0.75 5.91
C PHE A 148 -12.89 1.53 5.34
N SER A 149 -12.93 1.85 4.03
CA SER A 149 -11.76 2.32 3.28
C SER A 149 -11.47 3.81 3.36
N ILE A 150 -12.43 4.62 3.82
CA ILE A 150 -12.26 6.07 3.94
C ILE A 150 -11.64 6.40 5.30
N SER A 151 -10.56 7.17 5.27
CA SER A 151 -9.84 7.66 6.46
C SER A 151 -9.40 9.10 6.23
N GLY A 152 -9.04 9.79 7.30
CA GLY A 152 -8.48 11.13 7.21
C GLY A 152 -7.61 11.47 8.40
N THR A 153 -6.68 12.39 8.16
CA THR A 153 -5.74 12.91 9.16
C THR A 153 -5.77 14.42 9.09
N GLY A 154 -5.69 15.10 10.23
CA GLY A 154 -5.61 16.56 10.25
C GLY A 154 -4.70 17.07 11.35
N SER A 155 -4.11 18.24 11.11
CA SER A 155 -3.32 18.98 12.09
C SER A 155 -3.71 20.45 12.03
N PHE A 156 -3.96 21.06 13.18
CA PHE A 156 -4.45 22.43 13.28
C PHE A 156 -3.59 23.22 14.26
N SER A 157 -3.27 24.45 13.91
CA SER A 157 -2.62 25.45 14.75
C SER A 157 -3.32 26.81 14.56
N PRO A 158 -2.99 27.85 15.35
CA PRO A 158 -3.59 29.17 15.19
C PRO A 158 -3.37 29.79 13.81
N THR A 159 -2.27 29.44 13.12
CA THR A 159 -1.90 30.06 11.84
C THR A 159 -2.01 29.12 10.64
N ASN A 160 -2.08 27.81 10.85
CA ASN A 160 -2.21 26.84 9.77
C ASN A 160 -3.13 25.65 10.09
N ALA A 161 -3.68 25.05 9.04
CA ALA A 161 -4.50 23.85 9.09
C ALA A 161 -4.12 22.92 7.94
N PHE A 162 -4.00 21.64 8.22
CA PHE A 162 -3.81 20.58 7.24
C PHE A 162 -4.89 19.53 7.41
N LEU A 163 -5.46 19.09 6.30
CA LEU A 163 -6.42 18.01 6.24
C LEU A 163 -6.07 17.09 5.08
N GLU A 164 -5.96 15.81 5.36
CA GLU A 164 -5.87 14.75 4.36
C GLU A 164 -7.08 13.84 4.47
N VAL A 165 -7.71 13.54 3.33
CA VAL A 165 -8.74 12.52 3.20
C VAL A 165 -8.27 11.50 2.19
N LYS A 166 -8.42 10.23 2.54
CA LYS A 166 -7.99 9.09 1.73
C LYS A 166 -9.10 8.06 1.65
N ASP A 167 -9.32 7.51 0.46
CA ASP A 167 -10.10 6.29 0.24
C ASP A 167 -9.18 5.20 -0.33
N ASP A 168 -9.00 4.10 0.40
CA ASP A 168 -8.13 2.97 0.03
C ASP A 168 -8.79 1.94 -0.91
N ASN A 169 -10.11 2.03 -1.13
CA ASN A 169 -10.90 1.10 -1.97
C ASN A 169 -11.88 1.84 -2.88
N ALA A 170 -11.43 2.91 -3.53
CA ALA A 170 -12.29 3.75 -4.35
C ALA A 170 -13.08 2.91 -5.38
N MET A 171 -14.41 3.04 -5.33
CA MET A 171 -15.35 2.32 -6.20
C MET A 171 -15.24 0.78 -6.15
N GLY A 172 -14.69 0.22 -5.07
CA GLY A 172 -14.52 -1.22 -4.85
C GLY A 172 -13.43 -1.83 -5.72
N GLN A 173 -12.50 -1.01 -6.21
CA GLN A 173 -11.48 -1.42 -7.17
C GLN A 173 -10.09 -1.67 -6.56
N GLY A 174 -9.96 -1.61 -5.23
CA GLY A 174 -8.67 -1.63 -4.54
C GLY A 174 -7.77 -0.43 -4.86
N GLN A 175 -8.35 0.66 -5.38
CA GLN A 175 -7.63 1.87 -5.78
C GLN A 175 -7.58 2.87 -4.64
N ARG A 176 -6.47 3.61 -4.54
CA ARG A 176 -6.32 4.68 -3.56
C ARG A 176 -6.53 6.04 -4.19
N ILE A 177 -7.28 6.91 -3.53
CA ILE A 177 -7.35 8.34 -3.82
C ILE A 177 -7.00 9.09 -2.53
N ILE A 178 -6.08 10.04 -2.61
CA ILE A 178 -5.71 10.95 -1.53
C ILE A 178 -6.01 12.38 -1.98
N SER A 179 -6.61 13.17 -1.10
CA SER A 179 -6.82 14.61 -1.26
C SER A 179 -6.26 15.31 -0.02
N GLN A 180 -5.36 16.27 -0.24
CA GLN A 180 -4.69 17.05 0.79
C GLN A 180 -5.06 18.51 0.64
N GLN A 181 -5.46 19.12 1.74
CA GLN A 181 -5.81 20.53 1.87
C GLN A 181 -4.91 21.16 2.91
N TYR A 182 -4.33 22.29 2.57
CA TYR A 182 -3.47 23.05 3.47
C TYR A 182 -3.88 24.52 3.44
N TYR A 183 -4.09 25.09 4.62
CA TYR A 183 -4.38 26.49 4.80
C TYR A 183 -3.34 27.09 5.73
N ASP A 184 -2.79 28.25 5.38
CA ASP A 184 -1.70 28.89 6.13
C ASP A 184 -1.77 30.41 5.95
N LEU A 185 -1.95 31.13 7.04
CA LEU A 185 -2.09 32.59 7.05
C LEU A 185 -0.81 33.31 6.60
N ASP A 186 0.35 32.72 6.86
CA ASP A 186 1.65 33.31 6.51
C ASP A 186 2.03 33.05 5.05
N ARG A 187 1.27 32.18 4.36
CA ARG A 187 1.48 31.84 2.97
C ARG A 187 0.77 32.86 2.07
N GLY A 188 1.50 33.51 1.16
CA GLY A 188 0.98 34.53 0.24
C GLY A 188 -0.23 34.08 -0.58
N GLU A 189 -0.24 32.81 -1.01
CA GLU A 189 -1.48 32.10 -1.34
C GLU A 189 -1.84 31.21 -0.16
N HIS A 190 -2.83 31.63 0.64
CA HIS A 190 -3.17 30.94 1.89
C HIS A 190 -3.52 29.47 1.70
N TYR A 191 -4.00 29.08 0.53
CA TYR A 191 -4.42 27.72 0.23
C TYR A 191 -3.37 26.95 -0.58
N GLY A 192 -3.17 25.70 -0.18
CA GLY A 192 -2.38 24.69 -0.88
C GLY A 192 -3.14 23.37 -1.00
N PHE A 193 -2.80 22.61 -2.03
CA PHE A 193 -3.51 21.41 -2.45
C PHE A 193 -2.54 20.30 -2.86
N GLY A 194 -2.92 19.07 -2.55
CA GLY A 194 -2.29 17.88 -3.09
C GLY A 194 -3.32 16.82 -3.44
N ALA A 195 -3.01 16.00 -4.43
CA ALA A 195 -3.79 14.84 -4.81
C ALA A 195 -2.88 13.71 -5.23
N GLU A 196 -3.24 12.48 -4.87
CA GLU A 196 -2.54 11.27 -5.31
C GLU A 196 -3.57 10.21 -5.69
N TYR A 197 -3.28 9.49 -6.78
CA TYR A 197 -4.04 8.34 -7.23
C TYR A 197 -3.12 7.13 -7.35
N THR A 198 -3.52 6.00 -6.74
CA THR A 198 -2.84 4.72 -6.88
C THR A 198 -3.77 3.68 -7.48
N LYS A 199 -3.39 3.14 -8.64
CA LYS A 199 -3.98 1.96 -9.27
C LYS A 199 -3.18 0.71 -8.87
N ARG A 200 -3.70 -0.05 -7.93
CA ARG A 200 -3.07 -1.30 -7.49
C ARG A 200 -3.27 -2.44 -8.47
N ASN A 201 -2.28 -3.31 -8.54
CA ASN A 201 -2.27 -4.58 -9.25
C ASN A 201 -2.90 -4.49 -10.65
N ILE A 202 -2.25 -3.73 -11.53
CA ILE A 202 -2.72 -3.47 -12.89
C ILE A 202 -2.92 -4.80 -13.62
N LYS A 203 -4.17 -5.14 -13.90
CA LYS A 203 -4.56 -6.34 -14.65
C LYS A 203 -4.04 -7.66 -14.05
N GLY A 204 -3.69 -7.73 -12.77
CA GLY A 204 -3.17 -8.96 -12.15
C GLY A 204 -1.64 -9.12 -12.26
N SER A 205 -0.89 -8.10 -12.69
CA SER A 205 0.57 -8.16 -12.78
C SER A 205 1.29 -7.93 -11.45
N PHE A 206 0.55 -7.55 -10.40
CA PHE A 206 1.05 -7.02 -9.12
C PHE A 206 1.82 -5.69 -9.24
N VAL A 207 1.89 -5.09 -10.43
CA VAL A 207 2.45 -3.75 -10.60
C VAL A 207 1.41 -2.73 -10.18
N ASP A 208 1.79 -1.88 -9.23
CA ASP A 208 1.04 -0.72 -8.80
C ASP A 208 1.52 0.51 -9.59
N PHE A 209 0.58 1.37 -9.98
CA PHE A 209 0.86 2.67 -10.57
C PHE A 209 0.39 3.77 -9.65
N THR A 210 1.24 4.76 -9.40
CA THR A 210 0.90 5.96 -8.62
C THR A 210 1.18 7.20 -9.45
N ALA A 211 0.29 8.18 -9.39
CA ALA A 211 0.51 9.53 -9.89
C ALA A 211 0.07 10.55 -8.85
N GLY A 212 0.86 11.59 -8.65
CA GLY A 212 0.63 12.59 -7.62
C GLY A 212 1.04 13.99 -8.01
N TYR A 213 0.35 14.95 -7.39
CA TYR A 213 0.63 16.37 -7.44
C TYR A 213 0.52 16.91 -6.02
N SER A 214 1.45 17.76 -5.59
CA SER A 214 1.32 18.49 -4.33
C SER A 214 2.10 19.79 -4.40
N ASN A 215 1.48 20.91 -4.05
CA ASN A 215 2.15 22.22 -3.94
C ASN A 215 2.45 22.61 -2.49
N ILE A 216 2.36 21.65 -1.56
CA ILE A 216 2.55 21.85 -0.12
C ILE A 216 3.69 21.00 0.42
N ALA A 217 4.55 20.47 -0.46
CA ALA A 217 5.73 19.74 -0.03
C ALA A 217 6.72 20.71 0.65
N PRO A 218 7.37 20.30 1.74
CA PRO A 218 8.42 21.10 2.36
C PRO A 218 9.61 21.19 1.41
N ALA A 219 10.02 22.40 1.04
CA ALA A 219 11.19 22.65 0.22
C ALA A 219 12.45 22.23 0.97
N PHE A 220 13.39 21.56 0.29
CA PHE A 220 14.55 20.98 0.97
C PHE A 220 15.51 22.02 1.57
N ASN A 221 15.51 23.25 1.05
CA ASN A 221 16.42 24.33 1.45
C ASN A 221 15.85 25.23 2.55
N SER A 222 14.52 25.45 2.56
CA SER A 222 13.86 26.34 3.53
C SER A 222 13.02 25.60 4.56
N GLY A 223 12.62 24.35 4.28
CA GLY A 223 11.65 23.59 5.06
C GLY A 223 10.20 24.08 4.92
N ARG A 224 9.96 25.19 4.21
CA ARG A 224 8.63 25.79 4.03
C ARG A 224 7.82 24.97 3.03
N ARG A 225 6.50 24.92 3.20
CA ARG A 225 5.58 24.19 2.32
C ARG A 225 5.32 24.93 1.00
N GLU A 226 6.37 25.11 0.21
CA GLU A 226 6.39 25.89 -1.04
C GLU A 226 6.94 25.11 -2.24
N GLU A 227 7.34 23.85 -2.03
CA GLU A 227 7.72 22.96 -3.13
C GLU A 227 6.48 22.35 -3.77
N THR A 228 6.46 22.43 -5.11
CA THR A 228 5.55 21.70 -5.96
C THR A 228 6.23 20.46 -6.49
N ALA A 229 5.65 19.30 -6.22
CA ALA A 229 6.07 18.00 -6.70
C ALA A 229 5.00 17.42 -7.63
N VAL A 230 5.41 16.97 -8.81
CA VAL A 230 4.59 16.19 -9.74
C VAL A 230 5.34 14.91 -10.03
N TYR A 231 4.73 13.77 -9.76
CA TYR A 231 5.43 12.49 -9.86
C TYR A 231 4.52 11.39 -10.39
N SER A 232 5.15 10.40 -11.01
CA SER A 232 4.55 9.12 -11.28
C SER A 232 5.50 7.99 -10.93
N ARG A 233 4.95 6.89 -10.45
CA ARG A 233 5.70 5.73 -9.97
C ARG A 233 5.04 4.42 -10.43
N LEU A 234 5.86 3.45 -10.79
CA LEU A 234 5.48 2.05 -10.93
C LEU A 234 6.20 1.25 -9.86
N ASP A 235 5.47 0.46 -9.09
CA ASP A 235 6.01 -0.40 -8.04
C ASP A 235 5.62 -1.85 -8.31
N LEU A 236 6.61 -2.74 -8.39
CA LEU A 236 6.41 -4.19 -8.32
C LEU A 236 6.89 -4.66 -6.95
N PRO A 237 6.02 -4.73 -5.93
CA PRO A 237 6.40 -5.19 -4.61
C PRO A 237 6.77 -6.69 -4.63
N LEU A 238 7.58 -7.10 -3.67
CA LEU A 238 7.84 -8.52 -3.44
C LEU A 238 6.63 -9.18 -2.77
N VAL A 239 5.64 -9.57 -3.57
CA VAL A 239 4.36 -10.12 -3.08
C VAL A 239 4.48 -11.48 -2.41
N SER A 240 5.54 -12.23 -2.75
CA SER A 240 5.87 -13.50 -2.14
C SER A 240 7.38 -13.72 -2.17
N PRO A 241 7.97 -14.41 -1.18
CA PRO A 241 9.36 -14.85 -1.24
C PRO A 241 9.69 -15.76 -2.43
N TYR A 242 8.69 -16.28 -3.14
CA TYR A 242 8.86 -17.09 -4.35
C TYR A 242 8.81 -16.26 -5.64
N TYR A 243 8.47 -14.97 -5.55
CA TYR A 243 8.43 -14.10 -6.72
C TYR A 243 9.85 -13.79 -7.20
N LEU A 244 10.03 -13.80 -8.52
CA LEU A 244 11.33 -13.68 -9.17
C LEU A 244 11.87 -12.25 -9.16
N TRP A 245 10.98 -11.28 -9.39
CA TRP A 245 11.34 -9.89 -9.59
C TRP A 245 10.61 -9.00 -8.60
N THR A 246 11.28 -7.97 -8.14
CA THR A 246 10.68 -6.79 -7.49
C THR A 246 11.46 -5.57 -7.93
N GLY A 247 10.83 -4.40 -7.92
CA GLY A 247 11.47 -3.18 -8.39
C GLY A 247 10.52 -2.00 -8.34
N ALA A 248 11.06 -0.82 -8.63
CA ALA A 248 10.27 0.37 -8.84
C ALA A 248 10.90 1.28 -9.89
N LEU A 249 10.06 2.12 -10.48
CA LEU A 249 10.44 3.20 -11.37
C LEU A 249 9.70 4.46 -10.96
N GLU A 250 10.40 5.57 -10.81
CA GLU A 250 9.84 6.89 -10.50
C GLU A 250 10.39 7.93 -11.47
N ALA A 251 9.50 8.82 -11.90
CA ALA A 251 9.85 10.05 -12.58
C ALA A 251 9.10 11.20 -11.93
N SER A 252 9.83 12.23 -11.52
CA SER A 252 9.26 13.37 -10.82
C SER A 252 9.91 14.70 -11.18
N VAL A 253 9.15 15.77 -11.03
CA VAL A 253 9.58 17.16 -11.22
C VAL A 253 9.26 17.92 -9.95
N HIS A 254 10.26 18.62 -9.43
CA HIS A 254 10.18 19.39 -8.21
C HIS A 254 10.58 20.83 -8.49
N PHE A 255 9.81 21.79 -8.00
CA PHE A 255 10.14 23.21 -8.09
C PHE A 255 9.50 24.01 -6.98
N THR A 256 10.18 25.06 -6.55
CA THR A 256 9.64 26.01 -5.58
C THR A 256 8.86 27.12 -6.27
N THR A 257 7.78 27.56 -5.64
CA THR A 257 7.07 28.80 -5.99
C THR A 257 7.18 29.76 -4.81
N ASN A 258 7.34 31.07 -5.05
CA ASN A 258 7.39 32.01 -3.93
C ASN A 258 6.04 32.05 -3.22
N ARG A 259 6.02 31.60 -1.97
CA ARG A 259 4.80 31.54 -1.16
C ARG A 259 4.91 32.27 0.17
N TYR A 260 6.08 32.76 0.58
CA TYR A 260 6.28 33.25 1.95
C TYR A 260 7.16 34.51 2.08
N ILE A 261 7.97 34.86 1.08
CA ILE A 261 8.99 35.91 1.22
C ILE A 261 8.94 36.93 0.07
N THR A 262 9.74 37.98 0.17
CA THR A 262 9.91 38.95 -0.92
C THR A 262 10.58 38.30 -2.13
N ASP A 263 10.14 38.68 -3.33
CA ASP A 263 10.55 38.04 -4.60
C ASP A 263 12.07 38.05 -4.84
N SER A 264 12.76 39.10 -4.41
CA SER A 264 14.21 39.22 -4.57
C SER A 264 14.99 38.18 -3.75
N LEU A 265 14.61 37.97 -2.49
CA LEU A 265 15.25 36.97 -1.63
C LEU A 265 14.93 35.56 -2.11
N PHE A 266 13.68 35.32 -2.53
CA PHE A 266 13.26 34.04 -3.09
C PHE A 266 14.09 33.67 -4.31
N SER A 267 14.22 34.60 -5.25
CA SER A 267 14.96 34.38 -6.50
C SER A 267 16.46 34.16 -6.27
N SER A 268 17.04 34.80 -5.24
CA SER A 268 18.45 34.67 -4.90
C SER A 268 18.78 33.30 -4.30
N ASP A 269 18.00 32.84 -3.32
CA ASP A 269 18.44 31.80 -2.38
C ASP A 269 17.56 30.54 -2.42
N PHE A 270 16.30 30.69 -2.84
CA PHE A 270 15.29 29.64 -2.65
C PHE A 270 14.74 29.03 -3.93
N ASN A 271 14.80 29.74 -5.06
CA ASN A 271 14.23 29.30 -6.32
C ASN A 271 15.04 28.18 -6.99
N TYR A 272 14.47 26.97 -7.05
CA TYR A 272 15.03 25.86 -7.81
C TYR A 272 13.98 25.09 -8.61
N ARG A 273 14.47 24.32 -9.57
CA ARG A 273 13.72 23.28 -10.28
C ARG A 273 14.63 22.12 -10.64
N TYR A 274 14.20 20.90 -10.35
CA TYR A 274 14.90 19.70 -10.78
C TYR A 274 13.95 18.61 -11.25
N THR A 275 14.50 17.70 -12.05
CA THR A 275 13.86 16.43 -12.43
C THR A 275 14.58 15.29 -11.73
N LEU A 276 13.84 14.30 -11.25
CA LEU A 276 14.36 13.10 -10.62
C LEU A 276 13.84 11.86 -11.37
N TYR A 277 14.76 10.98 -11.72
CA TYR A 277 14.48 9.64 -12.23
C TYR A 277 15.14 8.64 -11.28
N ASP A 278 14.35 7.71 -10.77
CA ASP A 278 14.83 6.66 -9.87
C ASP A 278 14.28 5.31 -10.36
N ALA A 279 15.18 4.38 -10.64
CA ALA A 279 14.79 3.06 -11.10
C ALA A 279 15.61 2.01 -10.36
N TRP A 280 14.93 0.99 -9.84
CA TRP A 280 15.60 -0.17 -9.30
C TRP A 280 14.86 -1.45 -9.63
N ALA A 281 15.63 -2.52 -9.77
CA ALA A 281 15.11 -3.85 -9.94
C ALA A 281 15.99 -4.81 -9.16
N GLY A 282 15.39 -5.89 -8.68
CA GLY A 282 16.15 -6.99 -8.18
C GLY A 282 15.53 -8.33 -8.49
N TYR A 283 16.38 -9.34 -8.36
CA TYR A 283 16.16 -10.69 -8.81
C TYR A 283 16.42 -11.69 -7.69
N ASN A 284 15.46 -12.58 -7.48
CA ASN A 284 15.53 -13.67 -6.51
C ASN A 284 16.24 -14.88 -7.12
N ILE A 285 17.44 -15.17 -6.63
CA ILE A 285 18.32 -16.20 -7.18
C ILE A 285 17.94 -17.59 -6.67
N THR A 286 17.41 -17.67 -5.44
CA THR A 286 17.08 -18.94 -4.79
C THR A 286 16.01 -19.74 -5.55
N TYR A 287 15.13 -19.06 -6.31
CA TYR A 287 14.10 -19.69 -7.14
C TYR A 287 14.66 -20.67 -8.18
N ARG A 288 15.85 -20.40 -8.76
CA ARG A 288 16.41 -21.21 -9.85
C ARG A 288 16.97 -22.56 -9.39
N THR A 289 17.15 -22.77 -8.09
CA THR A 289 17.90 -23.91 -7.53
C THR A 289 17.10 -24.87 -6.66
N SER A 290 15.76 -24.86 -6.71
CA SER A 290 14.98 -25.70 -5.79
C SER A 290 13.74 -26.32 -6.41
N ASP A 291 13.66 -27.65 -6.32
CA ASP A 291 12.40 -28.36 -6.22
C ASP A 291 11.55 -27.74 -5.10
N ASN A 292 10.24 -27.67 -5.34
CA ASN A 292 9.23 -26.91 -4.58
C ASN A 292 9.16 -27.23 -3.07
N GLU A 293 9.86 -28.24 -2.57
CA GLU A 293 9.67 -28.80 -1.24
C GLU A 293 10.53 -28.14 -0.13
N ALA A 294 11.69 -27.56 -0.44
CA ALA A 294 12.67 -27.15 0.57
C ALA A 294 12.79 -25.63 0.79
N ILE A 295 11.92 -24.81 0.18
CA ILE A 295 12.14 -23.36 0.13
C ILE A 295 11.92 -22.68 1.50
N ILE A 296 11.14 -23.27 2.41
CA ILE A 296 10.88 -22.69 3.75
C ILE A 296 12.15 -22.61 4.61
N ARG A 297 13.10 -23.55 4.44
CA ARG A 297 14.31 -23.62 5.28
C ARG A 297 15.57 -23.11 4.60
N LYS A 298 15.51 -22.82 3.29
CA LYS A 298 16.66 -22.34 2.53
C LYS A 298 16.81 -20.84 2.66
N VAL A 299 18.06 -20.43 2.85
CA VAL A 299 18.49 -19.05 2.80
C VAL A 299 18.13 -18.44 1.43
N LYS A 300 17.37 -17.35 1.46
CA LYS A 300 16.94 -16.61 0.28
C LYS A 300 17.97 -15.56 -0.08
N GLN A 301 18.29 -15.46 -1.36
CA GLN A 301 19.32 -14.60 -1.91
C GLN A 301 18.73 -13.69 -2.98
N PHE A 302 19.05 -12.40 -2.87
CA PHE A 302 18.51 -11.38 -3.74
C PHE A 302 19.63 -10.45 -4.22
N ILE A 303 19.69 -10.18 -5.53
CA ILE A 303 20.56 -9.14 -6.10
C ILE A 303 19.69 -8.01 -6.58
N ALA A 304 20.06 -6.77 -6.27
CA ALA A 304 19.38 -5.58 -6.74
C ALA A 304 20.35 -4.57 -7.34
N LEU A 305 19.86 -3.81 -8.31
CA LEU A 305 20.54 -2.67 -8.91
C LEU A 305 19.58 -1.47 -8.88
N ARG A 306 20.08 -0.31 -8.47
CA ARG A 306 19.36 0.97 -8.46
C ARG A 306 20.18 2.04 -9.16
N THR A 307 19.50 2.84 -9.97
CA THR A 307 20.05 4.06 -10.57
C THR A 307 19.18 5.25 -10.18
N VAL A 308 19.83 6.34 -9.82
CA VAL A 308 19.16 7.60 -9.47
C VAL A 308 19.83 8.72 -10.25
N GLN A 309 19.03 9.49 -10.99
CA GLN A 309 19.48 10.67 -11.71
C GLN A 309 18.64 11.87 -11.28
N ARG A 310 19.29 12.92 -10.80
CA ARG A 310 18.68 14.20 -10.45
C ARG A 310 19.39 15.32 -11.19
N ASN A 311 18.65 16.07 -12.01
CA ASN A 311 19.19 17.15 -12.81
C ASN A 311 18.46 18.46 -12.48
N PHE A 312 19.19 19.50 -12.10
CA PHE A 312 18.67 20.84 -11.88
C PHE A 312 18.56 21.58 -13.21
N THR A 313 17.35 22.05 -13.52
CA THR A 313 17.10 22.95 -14.66
C THR A 313 17.13 24.41 -14.25
N ASN A 314 16.87 24.68 -12.97
CA ASN A 314 17.05 26.00 -12.38
C ASN A 314 17.64 25.87 -10.97
N GLN A 315 18.53 26.80 -10.63
CA GLN A 315 19.17 26.91 -9.34
C GLN A 315 19.06 28.35 -8.84
N PRO A 316 19.12 28.58 -7.51
CA PRO A 316 19.07 29.93 -6.97
C PRO A 316 20.22 30.77 -7.52
N ASN A 317 19.99 32.07 -7.76
CA ASN A 317 21.00 32.93 -8.39
C ASN A 317 22.33 32.94 -7.64
N LEU A 318 22.29 32.81 -6.31
CA LEU A 318 23.48 32.72 -5.47
C LEU A 318 24.39 31.54 -5.85
N TYR A 319 23.82 30.42 -6.31
CA TYR A 319 24.53 29.17 -6.57
C TYR A 319 24.82 28.91 -8.05
N LYS A 320 24.38 29.79 -8.96
CA LYS A 320 24.71 29.67 -10.39
C LYS A 320 26.22 29.71 -10.65
N ASN A 321 26.96 30.51 -9.86
CA ASN A 321 28.40 30.68 -9.98
C ASN A 321 29.15 30.23 -8.71
N ARG A 322 28.46 29.60 -7.75
CA ARG A 322 29.04 29.12 -6.48
C ARG A 322 28.60 27.69 -6.25
N TYR A 323 29.58 26.79 -6.20
CA TYR A 323 29.30 25.38 -5.96
C TYR A 323 28.56 25.17 -4.62
N ASN A 324 27.46 24.42 -4.67
CA ASN A 324 26.76 23.93 -3.50
C ASN A 324 26.30 22.50 -3.80
N ALA A 325 26.72 21.55 -2.96
CA ALA A 325 26.44 20.13 -3.13
C ALA A 325 24.93 19.80 -3.11
N GLN A 326 24.09 20.61 -2.44
CA GLN A 326 22.64 20.42 -2.40
C GLN A 326 21.99 20.68 -3.77
N TYR A 327 22.56 21.58 -4.57
CA TYR A 327 22.08 21.97 -5.89
C TYR A 327 22.84 21.30 -7.03
N ALA A 328 23.77 20.40 -6.72
CA ALA A 328 24.51 19.65 -7.72
C ALA A 328 23.64 18.56 -8.35
N ASP A 329 23.82 18.40 -9.67
CA ASP A 329 23.31 17.24 -10.40
C ASP A 329 23.91 15.97 -9.80
N LEU A 330 23.09 14.93 -9.71
CA LEU A 330 23.45 13.65 -9.10
C LEU A 330 23.16 12.54 -10.09
N THR A 331 24.15 11.70 -10.35
CA THR A 331 23.95 10.38 -10.96
C THR A 331 24.58 9.35 -10.04
N SER A 332 23.78 8.39 -9.58
CA SER A 332 24.20 7.37 -8.63
C SER A 332 23.79 6.00 -9.12
N VAL A 333 24.68 5.02 -8.97
CA VAL A 333 24.40 3.60 -9.20
C VAL A 333 24.71 2.85 -7.92
N LEU A 334 23.77 2.05 -7.44
CA LEU A 334 23.88 1.26 -6.22
C LEU A 334 23.57 -0.20 -6.56
N ALA A 335 24.40 -1.11 -6.07
CA ALA A 335 24.15 -2.54 -6.12
C ALA A 335 24.02 -3.09 -4.70
N ALA A 336 23.11 -4.04 -4.52
CA ALA A 336 22.91 -4.71 -3.24
C ALA A 336 22.82 -6.22 -3.44
N TYR A 337 23.39 -6.96 -2.48
CA TYR A 337 23.22 -8.39 -2.36
C TYR A 337 22.70 -8.69 -0.95
N THR A 338 21.51 -9.28 -0.87
CA THR A 338 20.80 -9.51 0.39
C THR A 338 20.62 -11.00 0.61
N ILE A 339 20.91 -11.43 1.84
CA ILE A 339 20.71 -12.80 2.31
C ILE A 339 19.73 -12.75 3.48
N PHE A 340 18.65 -13.53 3.42
CA PHE A 340 17.67 -13.61 4.52
C PHE A 340 17.15 -15.03 4.71
N LYS A 341 16.73 -15.36 5.93
CA LYS A 341 16.23 -16.68 6.32
C LYS A 341 14.75 -16.62 6.65
#